data_AF-A0A1V5P0E7-F1
#
_entry.id   AF-A0A1V5P0E7-F1
#
_cell.length_a   1.000
_cell.length_b   1.000
_cell.length_c   1.000
_cell.angle_alpha   90.00
_cell.angle_beta   90.00
_cell.angle_gamma   90.00
#
_symmetry.space_group_name_H-M   'P 1'
#
loop_
_entity.id
_entity.type
_entity.pdbx_description
1 polymer ?
#
loop_
_entity_poly.entity_id
_entity_poly.type
_entity_poly.pdbx_seq_one_letter_code
_entity_poly.pdbx_strand_id
1 'polypeptide(L)'
;MDCLNKGKVNDYRVNFNINSKIISIEVTCCGRHIGEIRFKDGESKKCPLCGTTHSIKIQHNHFHIRPTMPKTNEIESVYADKAL
;
A
#
# COMPACT_ATOMS: atom_id res chain seq x y z
N MET A 1 -2.05 12.89 -16.91
CA MET A 1 -1.67 12.98 -15.48
C MET A 1 -2.88 13.45 -14.71
N ASP A 2 -3.33 12.71 -13.71
CA ASP A 2 -4.10 13.22 -12.55
C ASP A 2 -4.55 12.00 -11.72
N CYS A 3 -3.62 11.46 -10.93
CA CYS A 3 -4.02 10.60 -9.84
C CYS A 3 -4.75 11.48 -8.82
N LEU A 4 -6.02 11.15 -8.52
CA LEU A 4 -6.94 11.82 -7.59
C LEU A 4 -6.46 11.78 -6.11
N ASN A 5 -5.21 12.15 -5.87
CA ASN A 5 -4.56 12.34 -4.57
C ASN A 5 -4.05 13.78 -4.42
N LYS A 6 -4.65 14.75 -5.13
CA LYS A 6 -4.38 16.19 -4.89
C LYS A 6 -4.81 16.51 -3.44
N GLY A 7 -3.83 16.50 -2.54
CA GLY A 7 -3.98 16.83 -1.11
C GLY A 7 -4.13 15.65 -0.14
N LYS A 8 -4.16 14.39 -0.60
CA LYS A 8 -4.20 13.21 0.30
C LYS A 8 -2.85 12.53 0.34
N VAL A 9 -2.18 12.65 1.49
CA VAL A 9 -0.83 12.15 1.70
C VAL A 9 -0.89 10.65 2.03
N ASN A 10 -0.16 9.84 1.27
CA ASN A 10 0.15 8.48 1.69
C ASN A 10 1.10 8.56 2.87
N ASP A 11 0.80 7.84 3.94
CA ASP A 11 1.63 7.81 5.14
C ASP A 11 1.95 6.37 5.53
N TYR A 12 3.13 6.17 6.12
CA TYR A 12 3.62 4.87 6.52
C TYR A 12 4.20 4.95 7.92
N ARG A 13 3.66 4.14 8.83
CA ARG A 13 4.20 4.02 10.19
C ARG A 13 4.89 2.66 10.34
N VAL A 14 6.15 2.70 10.76
CA VAL A 14 6.95 1.50 11.02
C VAL A 14 6.76 1.07 12.47
N ASN A 15 6.34 -0.17 12.67
CA ASN A 15 6.13 -0.75 13.99
C ASN A 15 7.34 -1.60 14.39
N PHE A 16 7.76 -1.45 15.63
CA PHE A 16 8.88 -2.19 16.23
C PHE A 16 8.39 -3.06 17.37
N ASN A 17 9.04 -4.21 17.58
CA ASN A 17 8.87 -4.97 18.81
C ASN A 17 9.76 -4.44 19.94
N ILE A 18 9.67 -5.07 21.11
CA ILE A 18 10.45 -4.72 22.32
C ILE A 18 11.96 -4.80 22.11
N ASN A 19 12.43 -5.57 21.13
CA ASN A 19 13.84 -5.72 20.77
C ASN A 19 14.27 -4.75 19.65
N SER A 20 13.49 -3.70 19.39
CA SER A 20 13.72 -2.73 18.31
C SER A 20 13.81 -3.36 16.91
N LYS A 21 13.23 -4.55 16.71
CA LYS A 21 13.12 -5.16 15.38
C LYS A 21 11.82 -4.70 14.72
N ILE A 22 11.91 -4.31 13.45
CA ILE A 22 10.73 -3.98 12.66
C ILE A 22 9.87 -5.24 12.51
N ILE A 23 8.59 -5.12 12.82
CA ILE A 23 7.62 -6.23 12.70
C ILE A 23 6.63 -6.00 11.57
N SER A 24 6.31 -4.73 11.29
CA SER A 24 5.32 -4.39 10.28
C SER A 24 5.30 -2.91 9.95
N ILE A 25 4.53 -2.59 8.92
CA ILE A 25 4.32 -1.24 8.42
C ILE A 25 2.83 -1.02 8.25
N GLU A 26 2.27 -0.05 8.98
CA GLU A 26 0.92 0.43 8.76
C GLU A 26 0.87 1.36 7.57
N VAL A 27 -0.17 1.21 6.75
CA VAL A 27 -0.34 1.98 5.53
C VAL A 27 -1.59 2.84 5.64
N THR A 28 -1.41 4.14 5.43
CA THR A 28 -2.50 5.09 5.18
C THR A 28 -2.46 5.49 3.72
N CYS A 29 -3.57 5.27 3.01
CA CYS A 29 -3.72 5.63 1.60
C CYS A 29 -5.07 6.30 1.37
N CYS A 30 -5.13 7.29 0.49
CA CYS A 30 -6.34 8.09 0.24
C CYS A 30 -6.91 8.76 1.50
N GLY A 31 -6.02 9.09 2.46
CA GLY A 31 -6.37 9.70 3.74
C GLY A 31 -7.07 8.74 4.73
N ARG A 32 -6.95 7.42 4.53
CA ARG A 32 -7.52 6.41 5.43
C ARG A 32 -6.49 5.33 5.74
N HIS A 33 -6.47 4.84 6.97
CA HIS A 33 -5.70 3.66 7.32
C HIS A 33 -6.29 2.45 6.59
N ILE A 34 -5.49 1.82 5.73
CA ILE A 34 -5.92 0.64 4.95
C ILE A 34 -5.44 -0.68 5.60
N GLY A 35 -4.63 -0.60 6.65
CA GLY A 35 -4.15 -1.72 7.44
C GLY A 35 -2.64 -1.93 7.33
N GLU A 36 -2.20 -3.12 7.73
CA GLU A 36 -0.80 -3.42 8.00
C GLU A 36 -0.19 -4.38 6.97
N ILE A 37 1.09 -4.17 6.65
CA ILE A 37 1.96 -5.07 5.89
C ILE A 37 2.98 -5.67 6.87
N ARG A 38 3.11 -7.00 6.89
CA ARG A 38 4.16 -7.66 7.68
C ARG A 38 5.54 -7.29 7.15
N PHE A 39 6.51 -7.07 8.03
CA PHE A 39 7.89 -6.77 7.62
C PHE A 39 8.59 -8.03 7.09
N LYS A 40 8.29 -8.36 5.84
CA LYS A 40 8.86 -9.48 5.10
C LYS A 40 8.95 -9.09 3.62
N ASP A 41 9.98 -9.57 2.95
CA ASP A 41 10.22 -9.23 1.55
C ASP A 41 9.06 -9.70 0.66
N GLY A 42 8.63 -8.83 -0.26
CA GLY A 42 7.55 -9.10 -1.20
C GLY A 42 6.13 -8.93 -0.65
N GLU A 43 5.96 -8.67 0.65
CA GLU A 43 4.63 -8.41 1.22
C GLU A 43 4.04 -7.12 0.67
N SER A 44 2.72 -7.10 0.49
CA SER A 44 2.03 -5.96 -0.09
C SER A 44 0.60 -5.80 0.40
N LYS A 45 0.05 -4.60 0.19
CA LYS A 45 -1.34 -4.29 0.48
C LYS A 45 -1.94 -3.39 -0.58
N LYS A 46 -3.08 -3.80 -1.13
CA LYS A 46 -3.83 -3.04 -2.11
C LYS A 46 -4.79 -2.08 -1.41
N CYS A 47 -4.75 -0.81 -1.80
CA CYS A 47 -5.74 0.16 -1.37
C CYS A 47 -7.09 -0.17 -2.03
N PRO A 48 -8.17 -0.39 -1.26
CA PRO A 48 -9.48 -0.70 -1.82
C PRO A 48 -10.13 0.50 -2.53
N LEU A 49 -9.61 1.71 -2.34
CA LEU A 49 -10.20 2.94 -2.90
C LEU A 49 -9.60 3.32 -4.26
N CYS A 50 -8.27 3.39 -4.35
CA CYS A 50 -7.60 3.80 -5.59
C CYS A 50 -6.94 2.62 -6.32
N GLY A 51 -7.00 1.42 -5.76
CA GLY A 51 -6.38 0.23 -6.31
C GLY A 51 -4.85 0.20 -6.22
N THR A 52 -4.20 1.25 -5.68
CA THR A 52 -2.73 1.30 -5.52
C THR A 52 -2.24 0.15 -4.64
N THR A 53 -1.25 -0.60 -5.11
CA THR A 53 -0.60 -1.65 -4.34
C THR A 53 0.65 -1.07 -3.67
N HIS A 54 0.70 -1.09 -2.34
CA HIS A 54 1.85 -0.71 -1.54
C HIS A 54 2.64 -1.97 -1.21
N SER A 55 3.88 -2.09 -1.66
CA SER A 55 4.72 -3.27 -1.43
C SER A 55 6.00 -2.95 -0.66
N ILE A 56 6.48 -3.92 0.13
CA ILE A 56 7.77 -3.87 0.81
C ILE A 56 8.78 -4.65 -0.02
N LYS A 57 9.93 -4.03 -0.26
CA LYS A 57 11.11 -4.71 -0.81
C LYS A 57 12.29 -4.52 0.13
N ILE A 58 12.78 -5.62 0.69
CA ILE A 58 13.91 -5.64 1.61
C ILE A 58 15.18 -5.90 0.78
N GLN A 59 16.20 -5.05 0.98
CA GLN A 59 17.48 -5.14 0.29
C GLN A 59 18.60 -5.02 1.32
N HIS A 60 19.26 -6.14 1.59
CA HIS A 60 20.34 -6.24 2.57
C HIS A 60 19.94 -5.67 3.95
N ASN A 61 20.33 -4.42 4.23
CA ASN A 61 20.14 -3.72 5.50
C ASN A 61 19.06 -2.63 5.47
N HIS A 62 18.41 -2.42 4.33
CA HIS A 62 17.37 -1.40 4.18
C HIS A 62 16.15 -1.97 3.46
N PHE A 63 15.07 -1.20 3.45
CA PHE A 63 13.85 -1.59 2.76
C PHE A 63 13.21 -0.39 2.09
N HIS A 64 12.41 -0.68 1.07
CA HIS A 64 11.66 0.30 0.30
C HIS A 64 10.18 0.00 0.41
N ILE A 65 9.36 1.04 0.52
CA ILE A 65 7.91 0.94 0.36
C ILE A 65 7.56 1.53 -1.00
N ARG A 66 6.98 0.71 -1.89
CA ARG A 66 6.71 1.09 -3.29
C ARG A 66 5.20 1.10 -3.55
N PRO A 67 4.58 2.28 -3.70
CA PRO A 67 3.22 2.37 -4.21
C PRO A 67 3.22 2.20 -5.74
N THR A 68 2.49 1.21 -6.24
CA THR A 68 2.27 0.96 -7.67
C THR A 68 0.79 1.20 -7.97
N MET A 69 0.49 2.24 -8.75
CA MET A 69 -0.88 2.50 -9.19
C MET A 69 -1.29 1.50 -10.28
N PRO A 70 -2.55 1.02 -10.29
CA PRO A 70 -3.06 0.21 -11.39
C PRO A 70 -3.07 1.04 -12.67
N LYS A 71 -2.70 0.42 -13.79
CA LYS A 71 -2.85 1.07 -15.10
C LYS A 71 -4.35 1.18 -15.42
N THR A 72 -4.74 2.28 -16.03
CA THR A 72 -6.12 2.73 -16.26
C THR A 72 -7.04 1.72 -16.98
N ASN A 73 -6.52 0.62 -17.52
CA ASN A 73 -7.30 -0.42 -18.21
C ASN A 73 -7.86 -1.52 -17.27
N GLU A 74 -7.58 -1.46 -15.96
CA GLU A 74 -8.04 -2.48 -14.98
C GLU A 74 -9.20 -2.01 -14.09
N ILE A 75 -9.64 -0.75 -14.23
CA ILE A 75 -10.73 -0.20 -13.40
C ILE A 75 -12.10 -0.71 -13.89
N GLU A 76 -12.24 -1.05 -15.17
CA GLU A 76 -13.50 -1.57 -15.72
C GLU A 76 -13.86 -2.97 -15.22
N SER A 77 -12.89 -3.83 -14.86
CA SER A 77 -13.19 -5.21 -14.44
C SER A 77 -13.63 -5.34 -12.98
N VAL A 78 -13.25 -4.41 -12.09
CA VAL A 78 -13.59 -4.49 -10.65
C VAL A 78 -15.06 -4.06 -10.39
N TYR A 79 -15.65 -3.28 -11.29
CA TYR A 79 -17.05 -2.84 -11.20
C TYR A 79 -18.01 -3.69 -12.03
N ALA A 80 -17.52 -4.51 -12.97
CA ALA A 80 -18.35 -5.44 -13.73
C ALA A 80 -18.80 -6.66 -12.89
N ASP A 81 -17.98 -7.14 -11.96
CA ASP A 81 -18.27 -8.34 -11.17
C ASP A 81 -19.19 -8.12 -9.95
N LYS A 82 -19.68 -6.89 -9.73
CA LYS A 82 -20.63 -6.56 -8.64
C LYS A 82 -22.04 -6.22 -9.13
N ALA A 83 -22.33 -6.44 -10.41
CA ALA A 83 -23.60 -6.11 -11.03
C ALA A 83 -24.38 -7.35 -11.55
N LEU A 84 -24.15 -8.53 -10.96
CA LEU A 84 -24.99 -9.71 -11.20
C LEU A 84 -25.58 -10.26 -9.89
#